data_AF-A0A536V8I3-F1
#
_entry.id   AF-A0A536V8I3-F1
#
_cell.length_a   1.000
_cell.length_b   1.000
_cell.length_c   1.000
_cell.angle_alpha   90.00
_cell.angle_beta   90.00
_cell.angle_gamma   90.00
#
_symmetry.space_group_name_H-M   'P 1'
#
loop_
_entity.id
_entity.type
_entity.pdbx_description
1 polymer ?
#
loop_
_entity_poly.entity_id
_entity_poly.type
_entity_poly.pdbx_seq_one_letter_code
_entity_poly.pdbx_strand_id
1 'polypeptide(L)' 'MELKTARLTLLIDPAKKAAFERLCALQDLTPSQVVRQLIRDYLAQHGVSYVPSGLPAAETPAAQRKPRASKRAARR' A
#
# COMPACT_ATOMS: atom_id res chain seq x y z
N MET A 1 -22.83 5.69 -6.00
CA MET A 1 -21.99 5.51 -4.80
C MET A 1 -20.88 6.54 -4.88
N GLU A 2 -20.87 7.53 -3.99
CA GLU A 2 -19.92 8.64 -4.07
C GLU A 2 -18.50 8.15 -3.80
N LEU A 3 -17.62 8.25 -4.80
CA LEU A 3 -16.20 7.95 -4.65
C LEU A 3 -15.57 9.04 -3.80
N LYS A 4 -15.41 8.78 -2.49
CA LYS A 4 -14.68 9.66 -1.57
C LYS A 4 -13.21 9.73 -2.02
N THR A 5 -12.88 10.74 -2.79
CA THR A 5 -11.51 11.02 -3.26
C THR A 5 -10.85 12.02 -2.33
N ALA A 6 -9.56 11.82 -2.05
CA ALA A 6 -8.74 12.75 -1.28
C ALA A 6 -7.53 13.19 -2.12
N ARG A 7 -7.06 14.42 -1.91
CA ARG A 7 -5.88 14.96 -2.60
C ARG A 7 -4.63 14.79 -1.73
N LEU A 8 -3.60 14.17 -2.29
CA LEU A 8 -2.26 14.09 -1.70
C LEU A 8 -1.36 15.12 -2.40
N THR A 9 -0.83 16.08 -1.65
CA THR A 9 0.14 17.07 -2.14
C THR A 9 1.50 16.77 -1.51
N LEU A 10 2.54 16.65 -2.33
CA LEU A 10 3.91 16.39 -1.89
C LEU A 10 4.85 17.45 -2.47
N LEU A 11 5.75 17.97 -1.63
CA LEU A 11 6.86 18.80 -2.07
C LEU A 11 8.05 17.92 -2.40
N ILE A 12 8.53 17.99 -3.63
CA ILE A 12 9.73 17.30 -4.09
C ILE A 12 10.64 18.27 -4.84
N ASP A 13 11.92 17.92 -4.90
CA ASP A 13 12.89 18.63 -5.72
C ASP A 13 12.47 18.67 -7.21
N PRO A 14 12.62 19.81 -7.90
CA PRO A 14 12.20 19.96 -9.28
C PRO A 14 12.93 19.03 -10.26
N ALA A 15 14.23 18.74 -10.03
CA ALA A 15 14.97 17.83 -10.89
C ALA A 15 14.50 16.39 -10.73
N LYS A 16 14.18 15.96 -9.49
CA LYS A 16 13.55 14.65 -9.22
C LYS A 16 12.17 14.54 -9.86
N LYS A 17 11.34 15.59 -9.75
CA LYS A 17 10.02 15.64 -10.42
C LYS A 17 10.17 15.40 -11.93
N ALA A 18 11.06 16.15 -12.58
CA ALA A 18 11.27 16.04 -14.02
C ALA A 18 11.80 14.66 -14.42
N ALA A 19 12.72 14.07 -13.65
CA ALA A 19 13.21 12.72 -13.90
C ALA A 19 12.11 11.66 -13.76
N PHE A 20 11.28 11.77 -12.72
CA PHE A 20 10.16 10.86 -12.50
C PHE A 20 9.10 10.96 -13.59
N GLU A 21 8.74 12.18 -14.00
CA GLU A 21 7.79 12.41 -15.09
C GLU A 21 8.27 11.83 -16.42
N ARG A 22 9.57 12.01 -16.75
CA ARG A 22 10.16 11.39 -17.95
C ARG A 22 10.13 9.87 -17.88
N LEU A 23 10.48 9.27 -16.74
CA LEU A 23 10.44 7.82 -16.56
C LEU A 23 9.02 7.26 -16.74
N CYS A 24 8.02 7.93 -16.18
CA CYS A 24 6.62 7.54 -16.34
C CYS A 24 6.17 7.63 -17.80
N ALA A 25 6.54 8.72 -18.50
CA ALA A 25 6.20 8.93 -19.90
C ALA A 25 6.80 7.86 -20.83
N LEU A 26 8.02 7.38 -20.55
CA LEU A 26 8.65 6.30 -21.31
C LEU A 26 7.92 4.95 -21.19
N GLN A 27 7.05 4.80 -20.20
CA GLN A 27 6.29 3.58 -19.93
C GLN A 27 4.79 3.76 -20.19
N ASP A 28 4.39 4.88 -20.81
CA ASP A 28 2.98 5.24 -21.04
C ASP A 28 2.14 5.29 -19.74
N LEU A 29 2.78 5.64 -18.62
CA LEU A 29 2.15 5.78 -17.31
C LEU A 29 2.09 7.24 -16.87
N THR A 30 1.06 7.57 -16.09
CA THR A 30 0.98 8.85 -15.40
C THR A 30 1.64 8.76 -14.02
N PRO A 31 2.32 9.83 -13.55
CA PRO A 31 2.90 9.88 -12.20
C PRO A 31 1.91 9.49 -11.09
N SER A 32 0.65 9.89 -11.22
CA SER A 32 -0.41 9.56 -10.26
C SER A 32 -0.73 8.07 -10.20
N GLN A 33 -0.66 7.35 -11.31
CA GLN A 33 -0.87 5.90 -11.31
C GLN A 33 0.26 5.18 -10.59
N VAL A 34 1.51 5.57 -10.88
CA VAL A 34 2.70 4.99 -10.24
C VAL A 34 2.71 5.27 -8.74
N VAL A 35 2.44 6.50 -8.31
CA VAL A 35 2.38 6.86 -6.88
C VAL A 35 1.30 6.07 -6.15
N ARG A 36 0.12 5.86 -6.77
CA ARG A 36 -0.95 5.04 -6.16
C ARG A 36 -0.54 3.58 -6.00
N GLN A 37 0.19 3.02 -6.98
CA GLN A 37 0.71 1.66 -6.87
C GLN A 37 1.76 1.56 -5.76
N LEU A 38 2.70 2.52 -5.71
CA LEU A 38 3.71 2.61 -4.64
C LEU A 38 3.09 2.67 -3.25
N ILE A 39 2.00 3.45 -3.07
CA ILE A 39 1.28 3.51 -1.78
C ILE A 39 0.71 2.13 -1.41
N ARG A 40 0.07 1.42 -2.34
CA ARG A 40 -0.49 0.08 -2.08
C ARG A 40 0.59 -0.91 -1.70
N ASP A 41 1.68 -0.94 -2.45
CA ASP A 41 2.77 -1.87 -2.23
C ASP A 41 3.47 -1.59 -0.90
N TYR A 42 3.65 -0.31 -0.56
CA TYR A 42 4.23 0.10 0.73
C TYR A 42 3.35 -0.34 1.91
N LEU A 43 2.04 -0.12 1.84
CA LEU A 43 1.11 -0.61 2.87
C LEU A 43 1.16 -2.13 3.03
N ALA A 44 1.19 -2.86 1.91
CA ALA A 44 1.28 -4.32 1.90
C ALA A 44 2.59 -4.82 2.51
N GLN A 45 3.73 -4.20 2.16
CA GLN A 45 5.05 -4.53 2.73
C GLN A 45 5.10 -4.34 4.25
N HIS A 46 4.35 -3.37 4.78
CA HIS A 46 4.26 -3.10 6.21
C HIS A 46 3.09 -3.83 6.90
N GLY A 47 2.34 -4.68 6.19
CA GLY A 47 1.23 -5.46 6.75
C GLY A 47 0.02 -4.60 7.15
N VAL A 48 -0.12 -3.41 6.59
CA VAL A 48 -1.24 -2.50 6.86
C VAL A 48 -2.38 -2.81 5.89
N SER A 49 -3.52 -3.25 6.42
CA SER A 49 -4.74 -3.42 5.62
C SER A 49 -5.53 -2.11 5.59
N TYR A 50 -6.02 -1.72 4.40
CA TYR A 50 -6.86 -0.54 4.21
C TYR A 50 -8.16 -0.93 3.48
N VAL A 51 -9.29 -0.43 4.00
CA VAL A 51 -10.61 -0.60 3.39
C VAL A 51 -10.96 0.69 2.63
N PRO A 52 -11.23 0.63 1.31
CA PRO A 52 -11.65 1.80 0.55
C PRO A 52 -12.93 2.41 1.12
N SER A 53 -12.95 3.74 1.27
CA SER A 53 -14.02 4.52 1.93
C SER A 53 -15.42 4.45 1.29
N GLY A 54 -15.62 3.61 0.26
CA GLY A 54 -16.87 3.40 -0.46
C GLY A 54 -17.35 1.93 -0.50
N LEU A 55 -16.63 0.99 0.14
CA LEU A 55 -17.10 -0.38 0.34
C LEU A 55 -17.51 -0.55 1.81
N PRO A 56 -18.62 -1.26 2.12
CA PRO A 56 -18.85 -1.70 3.48
C PRO A 56 -17.63 -2.51 3.90
N ALA A 57 -17.11 -2.27 5.10
CA ALA A 57 -15.97 -2.99 5.64
C ALA A 57 -16.32 -4.48 5.78
N ALA A 58 -16.17 -5.22 4.68
CA ALA A 58 -16.13 -6.67 4.72
C ALA A 58 -14.84 -7.02 5.46
N GLU A 59 -15.04 -7.53 6.67
CA GLU A 59 -14.10 -8.17 7.59
C GLU A 59 -12.66 -8.27 7.08
N THR A 60 -11.79 -7.48 7.70
CA THR A 60 -10.35 -7.64 7.57
C THR A 60 -9.99 -9.04 8.08
N PRO A 61 -9.41 -9.95 7.29
CA PRO A 61 -8.80 -11.14 7.87
C PRO A 61 -7.59 -10.64 8.64
N ALA A 62 -7.72 -10.72 9.96
CA ALA A 62 -6.68 -10.43 10.93
C ALA A 62 -5.34 -10.96 10.44
N ALA A 63 -4.35 -10.08 10.44
CA ALA A 63 -2.95 -10.38 10.24
C ALA A 63 -2.61 -11.73 10.90
N GLN A 64 -2.10 -12.65 10.08
CA GLN A 64 -1.73 -14.01 10.44
C GLN A 64 -0.78 -14.00 11.65
N ARG A 65 -1.34 -14.15 12.85
CA ARG A 65 -0.58 -14.57 14.02
C ARG A 65 -0.27 -16.05 13.84
N LYS A 66 0.87 -16.36 13.24
CA LYS A 66 1.45 -17.72 13.29
C LYS A 66 1.55 -18.14 14.77
N PRO A 67 0.93 -19.25 15.21
CA PRO A 67 1.20 -19.78 16.53
C PRO A 67 2.63 -20.36 16.50
N ARG A 68 3.48 -19.83 17.38
CA ARG A 68 4.82 -20.33 17.66
C ARG A 68 4.65 -21.77 18.18
N ALA A 69 4.85 -22.76 17.32
CA ALA A 69 4.93 -24.16 17.73
C ALA A 69 6.14 -24.33 18.66
N SER A 70 5.88 -24.49 19.96
CA SER A 70 6.85 -25.01 20.92
C SER A 70 6.21 -26.12 21.75
N LYS A 71 5.82 -27.22 21.09
CA LYS A 71 5.69 -28.50 21.80
C LYS A 71 7.07 -29.14 21.85
N ARG A 72 7.84 -28.80 22.88
CA ARG A 72 8.99 -29.59 23.31
C ARG A 72 9.28 -29.38 24.80
N ALA A 73 8.52 -30.03 25.67
CA ALA A 73 8.89 -30.30 27.06
C ALA A 73 7.97 -31.34 27.71
N ALA A 74 8.54 -32.12 28.63
CA ALA A 74 8.02 -33.27 29.39
C ALA A 74 7.87 -34.55 28.54
N ARG A 75 8.77 -35.55 28.56
CA ARG A 75 9.59 -36.11 29.66
C ARG A 75 8.75 -36.42 30.90
N ARG A 76 8.13 -37.58 30.90
CA ARG A 76 7.88 -38.42 32.09
C ARG A 76 7.71 -39.86 31.64
#